data_AF-A0A060UVL4-F1
#
_entry.id   AF-A0A060UVL4-F1
#
_cell.length_a   1.000
_cell.length_b   1.000
_cell.length_c   1.000
_cell.angle_alpha   90.00
_cell.angle_beta   90.00
_cell.angle_gamma   90.00
#
_symmetry.space_group_name_H-M   'P 1'
#
loop_
_entity.id
_entity.type
_entity.pdbx_description
1 polymer ?
#
loop_
_entity_poly.entity_id
_entity_poly.type
_entity_poly.pdbx_seq_one_letter_code
_entity_poly.pdbx_strand_id
1 'polypeptide(L)'
;MSTKIYNGFSVATDSAACLMDLVNGFRPYVQAEGQKMLNQFLRKTGTTEDLFRGWSAWMELRSETVDKGIRAPGVDTDFQLVFFPDGNRFLGIAFTEHPRWFRHWLRQPSVSEYRYWNNTDQPSGISRKEWGRRAETWDRVLGLDTPATRGFTITLHEIGGPFPQHRADRKRKGKGAS
;
A
#
# COMPACT_ATOMS: atom_id res chain seq x y z
N MET A 1 14.56 19.27 10.28
CA MET A 1 13.35 18.58 9.77
C MET A 1 12.99 17.45 10.72
N SER A 2 11.69 17.24 11.00
CA SER A 2 11.24 16.05 11.75
C SER A 2 10.98 14.91 10.76
N THR A 3 11.65 13.78 10.95
CA THR A 3 11.45 12.58 10.14
C THR A 3 10.40 11.71 10.81
N LYS A 4 9.35 11.32 10.06
CA LYS A 4 8.26 10.47 10.55
C LYS A 4 7.93 9.42 9.50
N ILE A 5 8.21 8.16 9.81
CA ILE A 5 8.03 7.02 8.92
C ILE A 5 7.16 6.00 9.68
N TYR A 6 5.85 6.23 9.65
CA TYR A 6 4.88 5.40 10.39
C TYR A 6 4.72 4.01 9.77
N ASN A 7 4.68 3.94 8.44
CA ASN A 7 4.51 2.70 7.69
C ASN A 7 5.85 2.16 7.14
N GLY A 8 6.91 2.31 7.94
CA GLY A 8 8.24 1.78 7.62
C GLY A 8 8.30 0.27 7.85
N PHE A 9 8.95 -0.46 6.95
CA PHE A 9 9.14 -1.90 7.03
C PHE A 9 10.51 -2.31 6.45
N SER A 10 10.91 -3.54 6.71
CA SER A 10 12.06 -4.19 6.09
C SER A 10 11.64 -5.51 5.45
N VAL A 11 12.37 -5.93 4.42
CA VAL A 11 12.23 -7.24 3.76
C VAL A 11 13.58 -7.95 3.81
N ALA A 12 13.63 -9.11 4.44
CA ALA A 12 14.86 -9.89 4.64
C ALA A 12 15.29 -10.64 3.36
N THR A 13 15.67 -9.90 2.33
CA THR A 13 16.23 -10.40 1.06
C THR A 13 17.04 -9.29 0.39
N ASP A 14 18.14 -9.64 -0.27
CA ASP A 14 18.86 -8.77 -1.22
C ASP A 14 18.48 -9.04 -2.69
N SER A 15 17.85 -10.19 -2.95
CA SER A 15 17.34 -10.55 -4.27
C SER A 15 16.12 -9.71 -4.65
N ALA A 16 16.25 -8.91 -5.70
CA ALA A 16 15.15 -8.20 -6.32
C ALA A 16 14.08 -9.16 -6.88
N ALA A 17 14.47 -10.35 -7.34
CA ALA A 17 13.51 -11.36 -7.79
C ALA A 17 12.61 -11.84 -6.65
N CYS A 18 13.21 -12.21 -5.50
CA CYS A 18 12.46 -12.60 -4.31
C CYS A 18 11.56 -11.47 -3.80
N LEU A 19 12.04 -10.23 -3.86
CA LEU A 19 11.24 -9.04 -3.53
C LEU A 19 10.02 -8.93 -4.44
N MET A 20 10.19 -9.10 -5.76
CA MET A 20 9.11 -9.03 -6.72
C MET A 20 8.12 -10.18 -6.58
N ASP A 21 8.59 -11.39 -6.26
CA ASP A 21 7.71 -12.54 -6.00
C ASP A 21 6.82 -12.29 -4.77
N LEU A 22 7.40 -11.74 -3.70
CA LEU A 22 6.66 -11.33 -2.51
C LEU A 22 5.57 -10.29 -2.82
N VAL A 23 5.94 -9.25 -3.57
CA VAL A 23 5.04 -8.19 -4.00
C VAL A 23 3.93 -8.74 -4.89
N ASN A 24 4.26 -9.60 -5.85
CA ASN A 24 3.31 -10.22 -6.76
C ASN A 24 2.38 -11.21 -6.06
N GLY A 25 2.86 -11.93 -5.05
CA GLY A 25 2.03 -12.77 -4.18
C GLY A 25 1.05 -11.97 -3.33
N PHE A 26 1.42 -10.75 -2.92
CA PHE A 26 0.54 -9.88 -2.13
C PHE A 26 -0.47 -9.09 -2.98
N ARG A 27 -0.12 -8.76 -4.24
CA ARG A 27 -0.96 -7.95 -5.14
C ARG A 27 -2.41 -8.43 -5.27
N PRO A 28 -2.72 -9.74 -5.42
CA PRO A 28 -4.10 -10.23 -5.49
C PRO A 28 -4.96 -9.88 -4.26
N TYR A 29 -4.36 -9.84 -3.06
CA TYR A 29 -5.08 -9.44 -1.86
C TYR A 29 -5.54 -7.98 -1.95
N VAL A 30 -4.64 -7.06 -2.31
CA VAL A 30 -4.96 -5.63 -2.43
C VAL A 30 -6.00 -5.39 -3.53
N GLN A 31 -5.86 -6.05 -4.68
CA GLN A 31 -6.84 -5.98 -5.76
C GLN A 31 -8.23 -6.49 -5.33
N ALA A 32 -8.28 -7.59 -4.57
CA ALA A 32 -9.54 -8.13 -4.06
C ALA A 32 -10.20 -7.18 -3.04
N GLU A 33 -9.43 -6.56 -2.15
CA GLU A 33 -9.94 -5.57 -1.20
C GLU A 33 -10.43 -4.31 -1.90
N GLY A 34 -9.68 -3.77 -2.86
CA GLY A 34 -10.12 -2.65 -3.69
C GLY A 34 -11.43 -2.96 -4.41
N GLN A 35 -11.56 -4.16 -4.99
CA GLN A 35 -12.80 -4.60 -5.64
C GLN A 35 -13.99 -4.65 -4.67
N LYS A 36 -13.78 -5.08 -3.42
CA LYS A 36 -14.84 -5.07 -2.39
C LYS A 36 -15.30 -3.64 -2.09
N MET A 37 -14.38 -2.68 -2.06
CA MET A 37 -14.72 -1.27 -1.85
C MET A 37 -15.58 -0.72 -3.00
N LEU A 38 -15.20 -0.97 -4.25
CA LEU A 38 -16.03 -0.58 -5.40
C LEU A 38 -17.42 -1.25 -5.33
N ASN A 39 -17.49 -2.55 -5.06
CA ASN A 39 -18.78 -3.24 -4.94
C ASN A 39 -19.64 -2.64 -3.82
N GLN A 40 -19.04 -2.24 -2.70
CA GLN A 40 -19.75 -1.58 -1.61
C GLN A 40 -20.25 -0.20 -2.02
N PHE A 41 -19.45 0.56 -2.75
CA PHE A 41 -19.86 1.86 -3.29
C PHE A 41 -21.03 1.73 -4.25
N LEU A 42 -20.95 0.82 -5.24
CA LEU A 42 -22.02 0.55 -6.20
C LEU A 42 -23.34 0.20 -5.50
N ARG A 43 -23.28 -0.59 -4.43
CA ARG A 43 -24.46 -0.92 -3.61
C ARG A 43 -25.02 0.30 -2.89
N LYS A 44 -24.16 1.12 -2.28
CA LYS A 44 -24.57 2.33 -1.56
C LYS A 44 -25.19 3.38 -2.47
N THR A 45 -24.72 3.48 -3.71
CA THR A 45 -25.23 4.44 -4.70
C THR A 45 -26.40 3.87 -5.53
N GLY A 46 -26.77 2.60 -5.34
CA GLY A 46 -27.84 1.96 -6.11
C GLY A 46 -27.49 1.72 -7.59
N THR A 47 -26.21 1.71 -7.95
CA THR A 47 -25.71 1.61 -9.34
C THR A 47 -25.25 0.19 -9.70
N THR A 48 -25.70 -0.83 -8.98
CA THR A 48 -25.30 -2.23 -9.24
C THR A 48 -25.80 -2.77 -10.58
N GLU A 49 -26.87 -2.21 -11.14
CA GLU A 49 -27.40 -2.57 -12.47
C GLU A 49 -26.86 -1.66 -13.59
N ASP A 50 -26.27 -0.52 -13.25
CA ASP A 50 -25.59 0.40 -14.18
C ASP A 50 -24.15 0.64 -13.70
N LEU A 51 -23.32 -0.37 -13.93
CA LEU A 51 -21.93 -0.41 -13.45
C LEU A 51 -21.09 0.75 -14.01
N PHE A 52 -21.37 1.19 -15.24
CA PHE A 52 -20.62 2.29 -15.85
C PHE A 52 -20.93 3.60 -15.15
N ARG A 53 -22.22 3.92 -14.91
CA ARG A 53 -22.60 5.11 -14.13
C ARG A 53 -22.00 5.08 -12.73
N GLY A 54 -22.08 3.93 -12.06
CA GLY A 54 -21.51 3.76 -10.73
C GLY A 54 -19.99 3.93 -10.69
N TRP A 55 -19.28 3.40 -11.68
CA TRP A 55 -17.83 3.55 -11.80
C TRP A 55 -17.42 4.97 -12.16
N SER A 56 -18.15 5.66 -13.03
CA SER A 56 -17.91 7.07 -13.34
C SER A 56 -18.08 7.95 -12.09
N ALA A 57 -19.11 7.71 -11.27
CA ALA A 57 -19.28 8.42 -9.99
C ALA A 57 -18.17 8.10 -8.97
N TRP A 58 -17.66 6.86 -8.96
CA TRP A 58 -16.48 6.49 -8.17
C TRP A 58 -15.23 7.25 -8.62
N MET A 59 -14.99 7.32 -9.93
CA MET A 59 -13.86 8.04 -10.51
C MET A 59 -13.93 9.54 -10.25
N GLU A 60 -15.11 10.14 -10.37
CA GLU A 60 -15.36 11.55 -10.07
C GLU A 60 -15.01 11.86 -8.61
N LEU A 61 -15.52 11.09 -7.66
CA LEU A 61 -15.22 11.29 -6.24
C LEU A 61 -13.72 11.11 -5.93
N ARG A 62 -13.03 10.18 -6.62
CA ARG A 62 -11.57 10.04 -6.52
C ARG A 62 -10.83 11.27 -7.04
N SER A 63 -11.23 11.81 -8.19
CA SER A 63 -10.63 13.05 -8.73
C SER A 63 -10.82 14.20 -7.75
N GLU A 64 -12.02 14.37 -7.19
CA GLU A 64 -12.28 15.42 -6.20
C GLU A 64 -11.45 15.27 -4.92
N THR A 65 -11.17 14.04 -4.50
CA THR A 65 -10.31 13.74 -3.34
C THR A 65 -8.90 14.31 -3.58
N VAL A 66 -8.38 14.15 -4.79
CA VAL A 66 -7.07 14.66 -5.20
C VAL A 66 -7.10 16.18 -5.37
N ASP A 67 -8.07 16.70 -6.12
CA ASP A 67 -8.11 18.11 -6.54
C ASP A 67 -8.50 19.05 -5.39
N LYS A 68 -9.47 18.65 -4.55
CA LYS A 68 -10.04 19.48 -3.48
C LYS A 68 -9.45 19.15 -2.09
N GLY A 69 -8.55 18.16 -2.01
CA GLY A 69 -7.97 17.69 -0.75
C GLY A 69 -8.99 17.07 0.22
N ILE A 70 -10.16 16.68 -0.28
CA ILE A 70 -11.20 16.01 0.52
C ILE A 70 -10.71 14.60 0.84
N ARG A 71 -10.87 14.13 2.08
CA ARG A 71 -10.53 12.76 2.45
C ARG A 71 -11.72 11.84 2.22
N ALA A 72 -11.61 10.91 1.26
CA ALA A 72 -12.63 9.89 1.00
C ALA A 72 -12.03 8.46 1.04
N PRO A 73 -11.72 7.91 2.24
CA PRO A 73 -11.12 6.58 2.37
C PRO A 73 -11.94 5.44 1.75
N GLY A 74 -13.24 5.65 1.51
CA GLY A 74 -14.12 4.67 0.88
C GLY A 74 -13.90 4.50 -0.62
N VAL A 75 -13.23 5.45 -1.28
CA VAL A 75 -12.89 5.39 -2.71
C VAL A 75 -11.40 5.47 -2.99
N ASP A 76 -10.59 5.87 -2.00
CA ASP A 76 -9.14 5.77 -2.06
C ASP A 76 -8.73 4.30 -1.96
N THR A 77 -8.12 3.75 -3.01
CA THR A 77 -7.60 2.37 -3.00
C THR A 77 -6.10 2.37 -3.24
N ASP A 78 -5.44 3.50 -3.02
CA ASP A 78 -4.04 3.65 -3.34
C ASP A 78 -3.21 2.88 -2.30
N PHE A 79 -2.34 2.04 -2.85
CA PHE A 79 -1.33 1.33 -2.09
C PHE A 79 -0.07 1.33 -2.93
N GLN A 80 0.92 2.11 -2.49
CA GLN A 80 2.26 2.11 -3.04
C GLN A 80 3.27 1.61 -2.01
N LEU A 81 4.25 0.86 -2.49
CA LEU A 81 5.42 0.45 -1.73
C LEU A 81 6.64 1.08 -2.36
N VAL A 82 7.41 1.83 -1.57
CA VAL A 82 8.70 2.37 -1.99
C VAL A 82 9.80 1.58 -1.31
N PHE A 83 10.74 1.05 -2.09
CA PHE A 83 11.82 0.20 -1.60
C PHE A 83 13.19 0.85 -1.76
N PHE A 84 14.07 0.61 -0.80
CA PHE A 84 15.45 1.07 -0.77
C PHE A 84 16.36 -0.13 -0.50
N PRO A 85 17.35 -0.42 -1.34
CA PRO A 85 18.34 -1.46 -1.03
C PRO A 85 19.16 -1.05 0.20
N ASP A 86 19.37 -1.99 1.12
CA ASP A 86 20.14 -1.79 2.35
C ASP A 86 20.96 -3.05 2.69
N GLY A 87 22.08 -3.22 1.98
CA GLY A 87 22.96 -4.38 2.15
C GLY A 87 22.24 -5.69 1.80
N ASN A 88 22.02 -6.56 2.79
CA ASN A 88 21.40 -7.87 2.63
C ASN A 88 19.86 -7.88 2.77
N ARG A 89 19.23 -6.69 2.73
CA ARG A 89 17.79 -6.51 2.88
C ARG A 89 17.30 -5.31 2.05
N PHE A 90 15.98 -5.18 1.93
CA PHE A 90 15.35 -3.93 1.51
C PHE A 90 14.69 -3.24 2.69
N LEU A 91 14.82 -1.92 2.78
CA LEU A 91 13.89 -1.09 3.53
C LEU A 91 12.73 -0.68 2.64
N GLY A 92 11.59 -0.36 3.24
CA GLY A 92 10.51 0.23 2.48
C GLY A 92 9.52 1.04 3.30
N ILE A 93 8.76 1.86 2.58
CA ILE A 93 7.71 2.73 3.10
C ILE A 93 6.43 2.42 2.34
N ALA A 94 5.35 2.13 3.07
CA ALA A 94 4.04 1.94 2.48
C ALA A 94 3.20 3.22 2.53
N PHE A 95 2.74 3.68 1.38
CA PHE A 95 1.80 4.78 1.23
C PHE A 95 0.41 4.22 0.97
N THR A 96 -0.46 4.30 1.98
CA THR A 96 -1.86 3.85 1.91
C THR A 96 -2.68 4.49 3.02
N GLU A 97 -3.95 4.79 2.74
CA GLU A 97 -4.95 5.20 3.74
C GLU A 97 -5.59 3.99 4.46
N HIS A 98 -5.13 2.76 4.18
CA HIS A 98 -5.69 1.52 4.73
C HIS A 98 -4.75 0.81 5.70
N PRO A 99 -4.78 1.14 7.01
CA PRO A 99 -3.97 0.46 8.02
C PRO A 99 -4.17 -1.06 8.08
N ARG A 100 -5.30 -1.58 7.61
CA ARG A 100 -5.56 -3.03 7.53
C ARG A 100 -4.74 -3.71 6.44
N TRP A 101 -4.57 -3.04 5.31
CA TRP A 101 -3.79 -3.56 4.19
C TRP A 101 -2.31 -3.57 4.55
N PHE A 102 -1.80 -2.49 5.16
CA PHE A 102 -0.42 -2.45 5.65
C PHE A 102 -0.16 -3.52 6.72
N ARG A 103 -1.10 -3.75 7.64
CA ARG A 103 -0.99 -4.86 8.60
C ARG A 103 -0.95 -6.24 7.94
N HIS A 104 -1.60 -6.44 6.80
CA HIS A 104 -1.50 -7.70 6.03
C HIS A 104 -0.17 -7.81 5.28
N TRP A 105 0.37 -6.70 4.79
CA TRP A 105 1.72 -6.64 4.24
C TRP A 105 2.78 -7.06 5.28
N LEU A 106 2.66 -6.58 6.51
CA LEU A 106 3.57 -6.96 7.60
C LEU A 106 3.48 -8.43 8.03
N ARG A 107 2.47 -9.18 7.58
CA ARG A 107 2.31 -10.62 7.89
C ARG A 107 3.01 -11.52 6.89
N GLN A 108 3.61 -10.98 5.83
CA GLN A 108 4.31 -11.80 4.85
C GLN A 108 5.60 -12.38 5.47
N PRO A 109 6.02 -13.61 5.09
CA PRO A 109 7.07 -14.37 5.80
C PRO A 109 8.44 -13.69 5.99
N SER A 110 8.77 -12.70 5.17
CA SER A 110 10.06 -11.99 5.21
C SER A 110 9.93 -10.50 5.51
N VAL A 111 8.74 -10.03 5.89
CA VAL A 111 8.46 -8.61 6.13
C VAL A 111 8.42 -8.35 7.63
N SER A 112 9.05 -7.26 8.07
CA SER A 112 9.05 -6.84 9.47
C SER A 112 8.81 -5.33 9.59
N GLU A 113 8.17 -4.92 10.69
CA GLU A 113 7.98 -3.50 10.97
C GLU A 113 9.32 -2.80 11.26
N TYR A 114 9.57 -1.69 10.56
CA TYR A 114 10.80 -0.90 10.66
C TYR A 114 10.51 0.61 10.70
N ARG A 115 9.43 1.00 11.38
CA ARG A 115 9.04 2.40 11.58
C ARG A 115 10.08 3.20 12.38
N TYR A 116 10.07 4.52 12.18
CA TYR A 116 10.96 5.47 12.86
C TYR A 116 10.34 6.87 12.94
N TRP A 117 10.59 7.59 14.04
CA TRP A 117 10.35 9.03 14.16
C TRP A 117 11.29 9.66 15.20
N ASN A 118 11.60 10.94 15.03
CA ASN A 118 12.57 11.66 15.87
C ASN A 118 11.97 12.72 16.81
N ASN A 119 10.66 12.90 16.82
CA ASN A 119 10.00 14.01 17.53
C ASN A 119 9.45 13.63 18.91
N THR A 120 9.39 12.35 19.25
CA THR A 120 8.92 11.84 20.55
C THR A 120 9.73 10.62 20.93
N ASP A 121 9.53 10.13 22.15
CA ASP A 121 10.12 8.87 22.60
C ASP A 121 9.77 7.71 21.67
N GLN A 122 10.69 6.74 21.63
CA GLN A 122 10.54 5.48 20.92
C GLN A 122 9.41 4.62 21.51
N PRO A 123 8.84 3.70 20.73
CA PRO A 123 7.88 2.71 21.24
C PRO A 123 8.46 1.89 22.41
N SER A 124 7.62 1.54 23.39
CA SER A 124 8.00 0.78 24.59
C SER A 124 8.62 -0.60 24.33
N GLY A 125 8.40 -1.17 23.13
CA GLY A 125 8.97 -2.45 22.70
C GLY A 125 10.30 -2.36 21.95
N ILE A 126 10.86 -1.16 21.76
CA ILE A 126 12.10 -0.96 21.00
C ILE A 126 13.17 -0.34 21.92
N SER A 127 14.35 -0.95 21.96
CA SER A 127 15.47 -0.42 22.75
C SER A 127 16.02 0.88 22.15
N ARG A 128 16.65 1.73 22.97
CA ARG A 128 17.28 2.97 22.48
C ARG A 128 18.36 2.71 21.44
N LYS A 129 19.13 1.64 21.64
CA LYS A 129 20.17 1.21 20.68
C LYS A 129 19.58 0.78 19.34
N GLU A 130 18.46 0.05 19.36
CA GLU A 130 17.76 -0.32 18.13
C GLU A 130 17.14 0.92 17.46
N TRP A 131 16.52 1.81 18.22
CA TRP A 131 15.93 3.03 17.69
C TRP A 131 16.97 3.96 17.04
N GLY A 132 18.14 4.11 17.67
CA GLY A 132 19.28 4.84 17.10
C GLY A 132 19.78 4.23 15.79
N ARG A 133 19.90 2.89 15.73
CA ARG A 133 20.24 2.20 14.48
C ARG A 133 19.20 2.45 13.39
N ARG A 134 17.91 2.51 13.71
CA ARG A 134 16.87 2.88 12.74
C ARG A 134 17.04 4.30 12.24
N ALA A 135 17.38 5.25 13.11
CA ALA A 135 17.66 6.64 12.73
C ALA A 135 18.76 6.71 11.67
N GLU A 136 19.92 6.09 11.97
CA GLU A 136 21.07 6.03 11.06
C GLU A 136 20.72 5.33 9.75
N THR A 137 19.95 4.23 9.82
CA THR A 137 19.55 3.49 8.62
C THR A 137 18.67 4.34 7.73
N TRP A 138 17.65 4.99 8.29
CA TRP A 138 16.72 5.83 7.54
C TRP A 138 17.38 7.09 6.98
N ASP A 139 18.27 7.72 7.74
CA ASP A 139 19.05 8.88 7.28
C ASP A 139 19.95 8.50 6.10
N ARG A 140 20.62 7.34 6.17
CA ARG A 140 21.47 6.84 5.08
C ARG A 140 20.69 6.55 3.79
N VAL A 141 19.49 5.97 3.87
CA VAL A 141 18.72 5.61 2.66
C VAL A 141 17.91 6.76 2.07
N LEU A 142 17.44 7.71 2.89
CA LEU A 142 16.64 8.86 2.43
C LEU A 142 17.49 10.11 2.18
N GLY A 143 18.49 10.37 3.03
CA GLY A 143 19.22 11.64 3.04
C GLY A 143 18.26 12.82 3.15
N LEU A 144 18.40 13.79 2.24
CA LEU A 144 17.55 14.99 2.15
C LEU A 144 16.41 14.87 1.13
N ASP A 145 16.32 13.76 0.40
CA ASP A 145 15.38 13.59 -0.71
C ASP A 145 14.06 12.96 -0.26
N THR A 146 13.03 13.10 -1.08
CA THR A 146 11.76 12.42 -0.82
C THR A 146 11.90 10.92 -1.10
N PRO A 147 11.12 10.07 -0.39
CA PRO A 147 11.15 8.62 -0.59
C PRO A 147 11.01 8.19 -2.05
N ALA A 148 10.06 8.79 -2.79
CA ALA A 148 9.78 8.43 -4.17
C ALA A 148 10.92 8.80 -5.15
N THR A 149 11.76 9.78 -4.79
CA THR A 149 12.92 10.18 -5.61
C THR A 149 14.08 9.19 -5.48
N ARG A 150 14.29 8.62 -4.29
CA ARG A 150 15.42 7.70 -4.03
C ARG A 150 15.08 6.22 -4.15
N GLY A 151 13.83 5.86 -3.90
CA GLY A 151 13.41 4.47 -3.84
C GLY A 151 12.80 3.98 -5.14
N PHE A 152 12.79 2.66 -5.30
CA PHE A 152 12.01 2.01 -6.35
C PHE A 152 10.55 1.91 -5.90
N THR A 153 9.64 2.53 -6.66
CA THR A 153 8.22 2.60 -6.32
C THR A 153 7.42 1.53 -7.06
N ILE A 154 6.66 0.74 -6.31
CA ILE A 154 5.70 -0.22 -6.84
C ILE A 154 4.30 0.17 -6.43
N THR A 155 3.46 0.37 -7.42
CA THR A 155 2.02 0.56 -7.24
C THR A 155 1.34 -0.82 -7.21
N LEU A 156 0.67 -1.14 -6.10
CA LEU A 156 -0.01 -2.43 -5.89
C LEU A 156 -1.43 -2.46 -6.44
N HIS A 157 -2.05 -1.30 -6.60
CA HIS A 157 -3.41 -1.14 -7.09
C HIS A 157 -3.44 -0.09 -8.21
N GLU A 158 -4.25 -0.28 -9.25
CA GLU A 158 -4.40 0.70 -10.34
C GLU A 158 -4.72 2.10 -9.79
N ILE A 159 -4.10 3.14 -10.36
CA ILE A 159 -4.25 4.55 -9.97
C ILE A 159 -5.71 5.01 -10.13
N GLY A 160 -6.46 4.42 -11.06
CA GLY A 160 -7.90 4.64 -11.23
C GLY A 160 -8.79 3.80 -10.32
N GLY A 161 -8.22 3.02 -9.39
CA GLY A 161 -9.00 2.02 -8.67
C GLY A 161 -9.44 0.86 -9.58
N PRO A 162 -10.28 -0.06 -9.07
CA PRO A 162 -10.60 -1.29 -9.78
C PRO A 162 -11.64 -1.04 -10.86
N PHE A 163 -11.60 -1.80 -11.95
CA PHE A 163 -12.68 -1.81 -12.93
C PHE A 163 -13.90 -2.62 -12.44
N PRO A 164 -15.12 -2.28 -12.88
CA PRO A 164 -16.30 -3.09 -12.60
C PRO A 164 -16.16 -4.45 -13.31
N GLN A 165 -16.37 -5.53 -12.57
CA GLN A 165 -16.36 -6.86 -13.15
C GLN A 165 -17.74 -7.20 -13.71
N HIS A 166 -17.82 -7.59 -14.99
CA HIS A 166 -19.07 -8.02 -15.59
C HIS A 166 -19.54 -9.35 -14.98
N ARG A 167 -20.86 -9.62 -14.96
CA ARG A 167 -21.40 -10.89 -14.41
C ARG A 167 -20.81 -12.13 -15.10
N ALA A 168 -20.43 -12.01 -16.38
CA ALA A 168 -19.78 -13.08 -17.15
C ALA A 168 -18.37 -13.42 -16.63
N ASP A 169 -17.60 -12.41 -16.19
CA ASP A 169 -16.21 -12.58 -15.74
C ASP A 169 -16.15 -13.26 -14.36
N ARG A 170 -17.16 -13.01 -13.51
CA ARG A 170 -17.32 -13.68 -12.22
C ARG A 170 -17.49 -15.20 -12.36
N LYS A 171 -18.22 -15.66 -13.40
CA LYS A 171 -18.44 -17.10 -13.64
C LYS A 171 -17.20 -17.82 -14.15
N ARG A 172 -16.31 -17.14 -14.89
CA ARG A 172 -15.07 -17.74 -15.39
C ARG A 172 -14.04 -17.96 -14.27
N LYS A 173 -13.88 -17.00 -13.35
CA LYS A 173 -12.95 -17.16 -12.22
C LYS A 173 -13.35 -18.24 -11.22
N GLY A 174 -14.65 -18.54 -11.08
CA GLY A 174 -15.13 -19.62 -10.22
C GLY A 174 -14.97 -21.04 -10.78
N LYS A 175 -14.73 -21.19 -12.09
CA LYS A 175 -14.60 -22.52 -12.74
C LYS A 175 -13.15 -23.00 -12.92
N GLY A 176 -12.15 -22.17 -12.60
CA GLY A 176 -10.73 -22.53 -12.70
C GLY A 176 -10.09 -22.95 -11.37
N ALA A 177 -10.88 -23.11 -10.31
CA ALA A 177 -10.41 -23.49 -8.96
C ALA A 177 -11.10 -24.78 -8.47
N SER A 178 -11.34 -25.73 -9.37
CA SER A 178 -11.84 -27.07 -9.07
C SER A 178 -10.95 -28.10 -9.73
#